data_AF-A0A3S0EFL9-F1
#
_entry.id   AF-A0A3S0EFL9-F1
#
_cell.length_a   1.000
_cell.length_b   1.000
_cell.length_c   1.000
_cell.angle_alpha   90.00
_cell.angle_beta   90.00
_cell.angle_gamma   90.00
#
_symmetry.space_group_name_H-M   'P 1'
#
loop_
_entity.id
_entity.type
_entity.pdbx_description
1 polymer ?
#
loop_
_entity_poly.entity_id
_entity_poly.type
_entity_poly.pdbx_seq_one_letter_code
_entity_poly.pdbx_strand_id
1 'polypeptide(L)'
;MMATTINQAEARPASYPAKPIDLTLPAAALDAAMIWQRIEAYIAYRYTPRAVVWIVEGCGEWFPPLAPATISATEVWSQAAVWETAILDAAPLGGFYLPATGPYRFTASVGAGDVPAAVAEAFRRLAEHLAAVKSNVMPGVREEHVDGIGSSIFDAAAVAKALQNSGAADLLRSYRRV
;
A
#
# COMPACT_ATOMS: atom_id res chain seq x y z
N MET A 1 -25.47 4.86 7.99
CA MET A 1 -24.63 5.80 7.22
C MET A 1 -23.17 5.41 7.49
N MET A 2 -22.26 5.58 6.53
CA MET A 2 -20.83 5.35 6.75
C MET A 2 -20.08 6.67 6.69
N ALA A 3 -19.22 6.90 7.67
CA ALA A 3 -18.34 8.04 7.68
C ALA A 3 -17.12 7.78 6.78
N THR A 4 -16.63 8.85 6.16
CA THR A 4 -15.64 8.79 5.09
C THR A 4 -14.31 9.39 5.54
N THR A 5 -13.21 8.71 5.22
CA THR A 5 -11.87 9.27 5.42
C THR A 5 -11.60 10.33 4.34
N ILE A 6 -11.50 11.59 4.74
CA ILE A 6 -11.23 12.72 3.83
C ILE A 6 -9.74 13.07 3.77
N ASN A 7 -8.96 12.67 4.77
CA ASN A 7 -7.52 12.82 4.77
C ASN A 7 -6.84 11.63 5.46
N GLN A 8 -5.72 11.19 4.90
CA GLN A 8 -4.82 10.19 5.49
C GLN A 8 -3.38 10.69 5.40
N ALA A 9 -2.76 10.92 6.55
CA ALA A 9 -1.36 11.28 6.68
C ALA A 9 -0.59 10.10 7.27
N GLU A 10 0.06 9.30 6.41
CA GLU A 10 0.90 8.16 6.80
C GLU A 10 2.39 8.57 6.82
N ALA A 11 3.09 8.25 7.92
CA ALA A 11 4.53 8.45 8.04
C ALA A 11 5.32 7.44 7.19
N ARG A 12 6.56 7.80 6.83
CA ARG A 12 7.48 6.88 6.14
C ARG A 12 7.91 5.74 7.09
N PRO A 13 8.01 4.47 6.62
CA PRO A 13 8.59 3.40 7.42
C PRO A 13 10.07 3.67 7.73
N ALA A 14 10.53 3.21 8.89
CA ALA A 14 11.96 3.18 9.20
C ALA A 14 12.73 2.23 8.27
N SER A 15 12.14 1.08 7.96
CA SER A 15 12.67 0.07 7.04
C SER A 15 11.55 -0.76 6.43
N TYR A 16 11.79 -1.40 5.30
CA TYR A 16 10.88 -2.40 4.75
C TYR A 16 11.24 -3.81 5.22
N PRO A 17 10.31 -4.79 5.14
CA PRO A 17 10.63 -6.19 5.42
C PRO A 17 11.76 -6.71 4.53
N ALA A 18 12.46 -7.74 5.01
CA ALA A 18 13.53 -8.38 4.26
C ALA A 18 13.04 -9.00 2.94
N LYS A 19 13.96 -9.14 1.98
CA LYS A 19 13.69 -9.84 0.72
C LYS A 19 13.44 -11.34 0.99
N PRO A 20 12.56 -12.00 0.22
CA PRO A 20 12.52 -13.46 0.18
C PRO A 20 13.89 -14.05 -0.21
N ILE A 21 14.21 -15.23 0.33
CA ILE A 21 15.53 -15.86 0.18
C ILE A 21 15.75 -16.54 -1.19
N ASP A 22 14.69 -16.83 -1.93
CA ASP A 22 14.72 -17.61 -3.18
C ASP A 22 14.56 -16.76 -4.45
N LEU A 23 15.31 -15.66 -4.53
CA LEU A 23 15.33 -14.78 -5.70
C LEU A 23 16.49 -15.13 -6.64
N THR A 24 16.26 -15.03 -7.95
CA THR A 24 17.35 -15.05 -8.93
C THR A 24 18.31 -13.88 -8.71
N LEU A 25 19.58 -14.00 -9.11
CA LEU A 25 20.56 -12.91 -8.94
C LEU A 25 20.08 -11.55 -9.50
N PRO A 26 19.47 -11.48 -10.70
CA PRO A 26 18.93 -10.23 -11.22
C PRO A 26 17.77 -9.66 -10.38
N ALA A 27 16.89 -10.52 -9.87
CA ALA A 27 15.79 -10.10 -9.00
C ALA A 27 16.27 -9.67 -7.61
N ALA A 28 17.25 -10.38 -7.04
CA ALA A 28 17.90 -10.02 -5.80
C ALA A 28 18.66 -8.69 -5.88
N ALA A 29 19.13 -8.29 -7.07
CA ALA A 29 19.79 -7.01 -7.31
C ALA A 29 18.83 -5.81 -7.37
N LEU A 30 17.52 -6.02 -7.49
CA LEU A 30 16.53 -4.94 -7.45
C LEU A 30 16.45 -4.32 -6.06
N ASP A 31 16.09 -3.03 -6.00
CA ASP A 31 15.79 -2.37 -4.74
C ASP A 31 14.51 -2.96 -4.12
N ALA A 32 14.63 -3.54 -2.92
CA ALA A 32 13.49 -4.09 -2.20
C ALA A 32 12.48 -3.03 -1.81
N ALA A 33 12.93 -1.82 -1.47
CA ALA A 33 12.05 -0.75 -1.03
C ALA A 33 11.08 -0.37 -2.15
N MET A 34 11.57 -0.27 -3.39
CA MET A 34 10.74 -0.03 -4.57
C MET A 34 9.65 -1.10 -4.75
N ILE A 35 9.97 -2.38 -4.55
CA ILE A 35 8.99 -3.48 -4.71
C ILE A 35 7.96 -3.43 -3.59
N TRP A 36 8.39 -3.24 -2.34
CA TRP A 36 7.48 -3.12 -1.21
C TRP A 36 6.54 -1.92 -1.32
N GLN A 37 7.03 -0.77 -1.78
CA GLN A 37 6.19 0.41 -2.04
C GLN A 37 5.06 0.10 -3.03
N ARG A 38 5.34 -0.67 -4.09
CA ARG A 38 4.33 -1.08 -5.07
C ARG A 38 3.30 -2.03 -4.47
N ILE A 39 3.73 -2.98 -3.65
CA ILE A 39 2.83 -3.92 -2.96
C ILE A 39 1.93 -3.16 -1.99
N GLU A 40 2.51 -2.35 -1.11
CA GLU A 40 1.76 -1.58 -0.09
C GLU A 40 0.85 -0.50 -0.68
N ALA A 41 1.15 0.00 -1.88
CA ALA A 41 0.22 0.87 -2.62
C ALA A 41 -0.98 0.11 -3.17
N TYR A 42 -0.85 -1.20 -3.41
CA TYR A 42 -1.92 -2.05 -3.95
C TYR A 42 -2.82 -2.64 -2.85
N ILE A 43 -2.29 -2.84 -1.63
CA ILE A 43 -2.99 -3.47 -0.52
C ILE A 43 -3.27 -2.49 0.63
N ALA A 44 -4.25 -2.81 1.47
CA ALA A 44 -4.57 -2.02 2.67
C ALA A 44 -3.68 -2.38 3.88
N TYR A 45 -2.70 -3.26 3.72
CA TYR A 45 -1.84 -3.74 4.80
C TYR A 45 -0.49 -3.03 4.83
N ARG A 46 0.06 -2.87 6.04
CA ARG A 46 1.43 -2.49 6.31
C ARG A 46 2.10 -3.58 7.14
N TYR A 47 3.39 -3.79 6.93
CA TYR A 47 4.17 -4.78 7.68
C TYR A 47 5.21 -4.12 8.59
N THR A 48 5.65 -2.90 8.25
CA THR A 48 6.47 -2.08 9.13
C THR A 48 5.60 -1.08 9.90
N PRO A 49 5.80 -0.94 11.22
CA PRO A 49 5.15 0.09 12.03
C PRO A 49 5.31 1.51 11.48
N ARG A 50 4.21 2.27 11.43
CA ARG A 50 4.13 3.68 10.99
C ARG A 50 3.08 4.43 11.78
N ALA A 51 3.35 5.68 12.12
CA ALA A 51 2.33 6.59 12.61
C ALA A 51 1.40 7.02 11.46
N VAL A 52 0.09 7.07 11.73
CA VAL A 52 -0.92 7.55 10.78
C VAL A 52 -1.92 8.43 11.50
N VAL A 53 -2.33 9.50 10.82
CA VAL A 53 -3.47 10.33 11.23
C VAL A 53 -4.53 10.27 10.14
N TRP A 54 -5.78 10.04 10.54
CA TRP A 54 -6.95 10.11 9.65
C TRP A 54 -7.86 11.25 10.06
N ILE A 55 -8.36 12.00 9.08
CA ILE A 55 -9.48 12.92 9.25
C ILE A 55 -10.70 12.28 8.60
N VAL A 56 -11.79 12.23 9.36
CA VAL A 56 -13.02 11.52 9.01
C VAL A 56 -14.20 12.49 9.11
N GLU A 57 -15.07 12.45 8.11
CA GLU A 57 -16.26 13.29 8.03
C GLU A 57 -17.51 12.41 7.81
N GLY A 58 -18.64 12.86 8.35
CA GLY A 58 -19.91 12.15 8.34
C GLY A 58 -20.19 11.43 9.67
N CYS A 59 -21.42 10.97 9.81
CA CYS A 59 -21.88 10.18 10.95
C CYS A 59 -22.05 8.70 10.58
N GLY A 60 -22.14 7.86 11.61
CA GLY A 60 -22.29 6.43 11.48
C GLY A 60 -20.98 5.67 11.59
N GLU A 61 -20.87 4.51 10.95
CA GLU A 61 -19.73 3.63 11.16
C GLU A 61 -18.50 4.10 10.38
N TRP A 62 -17.33 3.96 11.00
CA TRP A 62 -16.03 4.17 10.38
C TRP A 62 -15.07 3.05 10.75
N PHE A 63 -14.28 2.61 9.79
CA PHE A 63 -13.22 1.63 9.98
C PHE A 63 -11.89 2.18 9.44
N PRO A 64 -10.76 1.98 10.15
CA PRO A 64 -9.46 2.47 9.69
C PRO A 64 -9.16 1.92 8.30
N PRO A 65 -8.75 2.74 7.31
CA PRO A 65 -8.52 2.29 5.93
C PRO A 65 -7.23 1.46 5.75
N LEU A 66 -6.29 1.50 6.71
CA LEU A 66 -5.12 0.63 6.75
C LEU A 66 -5.17 -0.43 7.86
N ALA A 67 -4.44 -1.53 7.69
CA ALA A 67 -4.35 -2.64 8.63
C ALA A 67 -2.91 -3.18 8.79
N PRO A 68 -2.62 -3.91 9.88
CA PRO A 68 -3.33 -3.79 11.16
C PRO A 68 -3.18 -2.36 11.69
N ALA A 69 -4.20 -1.84 12.36
CA ALA A 69 -4.21 -0.49 12.91
C ALA A 69 -4.55 -0.53 14.41
N THR A 70 -3.80 0.24 15.19
CA THR A 70 -4.04 0.45 16.61
C THR A 70 -4.29 1.93 16.84
N ILE A 71 -5.53 2.30 17.15
CA ILE A 71 -5.91 3.68 17.45
C ILE A 71 -5.42 4.03 18.85
N SER A 72 -4.66 5.12 18.96
CA SER A 72 -4.15 5.64 20.23
C SER A 72 -4.89 6.88 20.71
N ALA A 73 -5.54 7.63 19.81
CA ALA A 73 -6.37 8.78 20.18
C ALA A 73 -7.52 8.97 19.19
N THR A 74 -8.66 9.41 19.72
CA THR A 74 -9.87 9.78 19.00
C THR A 74 -10.29 11.17 19.43
N GLU A 75 -10.47 12.06 18.48
CA GLU A 75 -10.77 13.47 18.72
C GLU A 75 -11.85 13.97 17.77
N VAL A 76 -12.58 15.01 18.16
CA VAL A 76 -13.58 15.71 17.34
C VAL A 76 -13.23 17.19 17.28
N TRP A 77 -13.45 17.81 16.12
CA TRP A 77 -13.27 19.25 15.98
C TRP A 77 -14.45 19.99 16.62
N SER A 78 -14.19 20.77 17.65
CA SER A 78 -15.23 21.44 18.43
C SER A 78 -15.57 22.83 17.87
N GLN A 79 -16.69 23.40 18.35
CA GLN A 79 -17.10 24.76 17.99
C GLN A 79 -16.10 25.83 18.46
N ALA A 80 -15.23 25.50 19.42
CA ALA A 80 -14.15 26.37 19.88
C ALA A 80 -12.92 26.33 18.94
N ALA A 81 -13.03 25.70 17.76
CA ALA A 81 -11.97 25.55 16.78
C ALA A 81 -10.72 24.86 17.36
N VAL A 82 -10.94 23.84 18.18
CA VAL A 82 -9.89 23.00 18.77
C VAL A 82 -10.27 21.53 18.64
N TRP A 83 -9.26 20.66 18.67
CA TRP A 83 -9.50 19.21 18.76
C TRP A 83 -9.74 18.84 20.23
N GLU A 84 -10.86 18.20 20.49
CA GLU A 84 -11.23 17.69 21.82
C GLU A 84 -11.30 16.17 21.80
N THR A 85 -10.87 15.52 22.88
CA THR A 85 -10.95 14.06 23.01
C THR A 85 -12.40 13.61 22.86
N ALA A 86 -12.62 12.66 21.95
CA ALA A 86 -13.91 12.03 21.72
C ALA A 86 -13.88 10.60 22.25
N ILE A 87 -14.87 10.22 23.06
CA ILE A 87 -15.09 8.83 23.45
C ILE A 87 -16.09 8.25 22.45
N LEU A 88 -15.65 7.28 21.66
CA LEU A 88 -16.44 6.68 20.59
C LEU A 88 -16.72 5.22 20.90
N ASP A 89 -17.94 4.78 20.63
CA ASP A 89 -18.33 3.38 20.78
C ASP A 89 -17.74 2.53 19.65
N ALA A 90 -17.51 1.25 19.93
CA ALA A 90 -17.08 0.29 18.92
C ALA A 90 -18.20 0.02 17.90
N ALA A 91 -17.85 -0.06 16.63
CA ALA A 91 -18.78 -0.45 15.57
C ALA A 91 -18.85 -1.99 15.42
N PRO A 92 -20.00 -2.58 15.05
CA PRO A 92 -20.17 -4.03 14.91
C PRO A 92 -19.24 -4.71 13.89
N LEU A 93 -18.85 -3.98 12.84
CA LEU A 93 -17.93 -4.47 11.79
C LEU A 93 -16.45 -4.23 12.14
N GLY A 94 -16.18 -3.84 13.38
CA GLY A 94 -14.90 -3.29 13.82
C GLY A 94 -14.82 -1.78 13.57
N GLY A 95 -13.88 -1.12 14.25
CA GLY A 95 -13.73 0.35 14.18
C GLY A 95 -14.66 1.07 15.15
N PHE A 96 -15.19 2.22 14.74
CA PHE A 96 -15.86 3.17 15.63
C PHE A 96 -17.18 3.67 15.03
N TYR A 97 -18.16 3.93 15.91
CA TYR A 97 -19.39 4.64 15.56
C TYR A 97 -19.23 6.13 15.85
N LEU A 98 -19.43 6.98 14.84
CA LEU A 98 -19.32 8.43 14.91
C LEU A 98 -20.72 9.03 15.09
N PRO A 99 -21.04 9.59 16.28
CA PRO A 99 -22.40 10.02 16.59
C PRO A 99 -22.84 11.31 15.88
N ALA A 100 -21.90 12.12 15.39
CA ALA A 100 -22.16 13.38 14.71
C ALA A 100 -21.40 13.47 13.38
N THR A 101 -21.60 14.55 12.62
CA THR A 101 -20.98 14.73 11.30
C THR A 101 -19.46 14.99 11.37
N GLY A 102 -18.92 15.36 12.51
CA GLY A 102 -17.48 15.65 12.67
C GLY A 102 -17.07 17.06 12.21
N PRO A 103 -15.81 17.25 11.80
CA PRO A 103 -14.81 16.22 11.50
C PRO A 103 -14.19 15.57 12.75
N TYR A 104 -13.80 14.30 12.63
CA TYR A 104 -13.07 13.54 13.64
C TYR A 104 -11.63 13.33 13.21
N ARG A 105 -10.72 13.25 14.19
CA ARG A 105 -9.31 12.93 14.00
C ARG A 105 -8.97 11.65 14.77
N PHE A 106 -8.34 10.72 14.06
CA PHE A 106 -7.85 9.47 14.63
C PHE A 106 -6.33 9.46 14.53
N THR A 107 -5.64 9.32 15.66
CA THR A 107 -4.19 9.08 15.69
C THR A 107 -3.95 7.60 15.96
N ALA A 108 -3.08 6.98 15.17
CA ALA A 108 -2.86 5.55 15.22
C ALA A 108 -1.43 5.14 14.85
N SER A 109 -1.11 3.89 15.17
CA SER A 109 0.00 3.16 14.57
C SER A 109 -0.57 2.10 13.63
N VAL A 110 -0.01 1.97 12.44
CA VAL A 110 -0.31 0.89 11.49
C VAL A 110 0.92 0.03 11.25
N GLY A 111 0.71 -1.21 10.85
CA GLY A 111 1.77 -2.11 10.48
C GLY A 111 2.37 -2.85 11.68
N ALA A 112 2.28 -4.16 11.62
CA ALA A 112 2.81 -5.10 12.59
C ALA A 112 2.72 -6.52 12.03
N GLY A 113 3.42 -7.46 12.66
CA GLY A 113 3.32 -8.87 12.37
C GLY A 113 4.16 -9.34 11.19
N ASP A 114 4.17 -10.65 11.00
CA ASP A 114 4.95 -11.31 9.96
C ASP A 114 4.32 -11.10 8.58
N VAL A 115 5.18 -11.05 7.56
CA VAL A 115 4.75 -11.03 6.16
C VAL A 115 4.13 -12.40 5.81
N PRO A 116 2.85 -12.47 5.42
CA PRO A 116 2.23 -13.73 5.01
C PRO A 116 2.93 -14.34 3.79
N ALA A 117 2.97 -15.67 3.72
CA ALA A 117 3.60 -16.39 2.61
C ALA A 117 3.07 -15.97 1.23
N ALA A 118 1.77 -15.69 1.10
CA ALA A 118 1.18 -15.21 -0.14
C ALA A 118 1.74 -13.84 -0.58
N VAL A 119 2.05 -12.97 0.38
CA VAL A 119 2.60 -11.62 0.13
C VAL A 119 4.08 -11.70 -0.18
N ALA A 120 4.83 -12.56 0.52
CA ALA A 120 6.22 -12.86 0.20
C ALA A 120 6.35 -13.47 -1.22
N GLU A 121 5.44 -14.36 -1.60
CA GLU A 121 5.39 -14.93 -2.95
C GLU A 121 5.00 -13.87 -4.01
N ALA A 122 4.07 -12.96 -3.69
CA ALA A 122 3.75 -11.83 -4.56
C ALA A 122 4.97 -10.92 -4.78
N PHE A 123 5.76 -10.67 -3.73
CA PHE A 123 7.04 -9.96 -3.84
C PHE A 123 7.98 -10.69 -4.79
N ARG A 124 8.15 -12.00 -4.60
CA ARG A 124 9.03 -12.82 -5.44
C ARG A 124 8.62 -12.72 -6.91
N ARG A 125 7.35 -12.96 -7.24
CA ARG A 125 6.83 -12.88 -8.63
C ARG A 125 7.04 -11.52 -9.25
N LEU A 126 6.78 -10.44 -8.51
CA LEU A 126 6.99 -9.08 -9.00
C LEU A 126 8.47 -8.80 -9.24
N ALA A 127 9.35 -9.22 -8.33
CA ALA A 127 10.80 -9.05 -8.45
C ALA A 127 11.34 -9.79 -9.68
N GLU A 128 10.98 -11.06 -9.86
CA GLU A 128 11.40 -11.88 -11.00
C GLU A 128 10.90 -11.29 -12.33
N HIS A 129 9.65 -10.84 -12.37
CA HIS A 129 9.09 -10.21 -13.57
C HIS A 129 9.80 -8.91 -13.93
N LEU A 130 10.02 -8.03 -12.95
CA LEU A 130 10.74 -6.76 -13.18
C LEU A 130 12.19 -6.99 -13.59
N ALA A 131 12.83 -8.02 -13.04
CA ALA A 131 14.17 -8.41 -13.45
C ALA A 131 14.21 -8.93 -14.88
N ALA A 132 13.24 -9.74 -15.29
CA ALA A 132 13.09 -10.24 -16.66
C ALA A 132 12.79 -9.11 -17.66
N VAL A 133 11.94 -8.14 -17.28
CA VAL A 133 11.68 -6.95 -18.11
C VAL A 133 12.96 -6.11 -18.24
N LYS A 134 13.70 -5.90 -17.14
CA LYS A 134 14.96 -5.15 -17.15
C LYS A 134 16.06 -5.86 -17.96
N SER A 135 16.16 -7.18 -17.88
CA SER A 135 17.16 -7.96 -18.63
C SER A 135 16.85 -8.00 -20.13
N ASN A 136 15.57 -7.99 -20.51
CA ASN A 136 15.13 -7.82 -21.90
C ASN A 136 15.42 -6.41 -22.47
N VAL A 137 15.91 -5.48 -21.64
CA VAL A 137 16.22 -4.08 -22.00
C VAL A 137 17.73 -3.79 -21.99
N MET A 138 18.63 -4.76 -21.75
CA MET A 138 20.08 -4.51 -21.66
C MET A 138 20.86 -4.66 -22.99
N PRO A 139 22.01 -3.96 -23.12
CA PRO A 139 22.50 -3.37 -24.37
C PRO A 139 23.26 -4.36 -25.25
N GLY A 140 22.85 -4.43 -26.51
CA GLY A 140 23.45 -5.31 -27.52
C GLY A 140 22.39 -6.08 -28.31
N VAL A 141 21.73 -5.37 -29.23
CA VAL A 141 20.93 -5.88 -30.36
C VAL A 141 19.67 -6.70 -30.03
N ARG A 142 18.51 -6.12 -30.37
CA ARG A 142 17.32 -6.85 -30.81
C ARG A 142 16.61 -6.04 -31.90
N GLU A 143 17.18 -6.02 -33.10
CA GLU A 143 16.46 -5.95 -34.38
C GLU A 143 17.42 -5.81 -35.55
N GLU A 144 17.11 -6.50 -36.64
CA GLU A 144 17.64 -6.24 -37.97
C GLU A 144 16.79 -5.10 -38.56
N HIS A 145 17.46 -3.99 -38.88
CA HIS A 145 16.84 -2.76 -39.36
C HIS A 145 16.37 -2.92 -40.81
N VAL A 146 15.06 -2.79 -41.03
CA VAL A 146 14.48 -2.46 -42.34
C VAL A 146 14.15 -0.97 -42.30
N ASP A 147 14.72 -0.18 -43.22
CA ASP A 147 14.63 1.28 -43.22
C ASP A 147 13.17 1.78 -43.10
N GLY A 148 12.85 2.44 -41.96
CA GLY A 148 11.64 3.24 -41.81
C GLY A 148 10.92 3.28 -40.46
N ILE A 149 11.21 2.44 -39.45
CA ILE A 149 10.42 2.38 -38.20
C ILE A 149 11.29 2.01 -36.99
N GLY A 150 11.19 2.77 -35.88
CA GLY A 150 11.54 2.27 -34.54
C GLY A 150 12.13 3.31 -33.57
N SER A 151 11.31 3.84 -32.65
CA SER A 151 11.77 4.60 -31.49
C SER A 151 11.72 3.72 -30.24
N SER A 152 12.84 3.60 -29.52
CA SER A 152 12.89 2.92 -28.22
C SER A 152 12.18 3.77 -27.14
N ILE A 153 10.88 3.53 -26.96
CA ILE A 153 10.13 4.05 -25.83
C ILE A 153 10.36 3.05 -24.68
N PHE A 154 10.94 3.51 -23.56
CA PHE A 154 10.83 2.77 -22.31
C PHE A 154 9.35 2.50 -22.11
N ASP A 155 8.92 1.25 -22.17
CA ASP A 155 7.50 0.94 -22.08
C ASP A 155 7.06 1.13 -20.62
N ALA A 156 6.83 2.39 -20.24
CA ALA A 156 6.34 2.80 -18.94
C ALA A 156 5.02 2.07 -18.63
N ALA A 157 4.28 1.64 -19.67
CA ALA A 157 3.09 0.82 -19.52
C ALA A 157 3.41 -0.61 -19.04
N ALA A 158 4.54 -1.21 -19.47
CA ALA A 158 4.99 -2.53 -18.97
C ALA A 158 5.32 -2.48 -17.47
N VAL A 159 5.93 -1.39 -17.00
CA VAL A 159 6.19 -1.16 -15.57
C VAL A 159 4.91 -0.79 -14.80
N ALA A 160 3.96 -0.12 -15.45
CA ALA A 160 2.68 0.26 -14.84
C ALA A 160 1.77 -0.96 -14.56
N LYS A 161 1.80 -1.98 -15.43
CA LYS A 161 1.02 -3.23 -15.28
C LYS A 161 1.80 -4.41 -14.70
N ALA A 162 3.03 -4.19 -14.24
CA ALA A 162 3.91 -5.25 -13.74
C ALA A 162 3.29 -6.09 -12.61
N LEU A 163 2.46 -5.49 -11.77
CA LEU A 163 1.80 -6.19 -10.66
C LEU A 163 0.78 -7.22 -11.16
N GLN A 164 0.03 -6.88 -12.22
CA GLN A 164 -0.93 -7.77 -12.85
C GLN A 164 -0.21 -8.81 -13.72
N ASN A 165 0.74 -8.39 -14.54
CA ASN A 165 1.46 -9.27 -15.47
C ASN A 165 2.32 -10.33 -14.77
N SER A 166 2.77 -10.06 -13.53
CA SER A 166 3.50 -11.03 -12.71
C SER A 166 2.59 -12.06 -12.01
N GLY A 167 1.26 -11.88 -12.03
CA GLY A 167 0.33 -12.67 -11.21
C GLY A 167 0.45 -12.39 -9.71
N ALA A 168 1.19 -11.35 -9.30
CA ALA A 168 1.28 -10.91 -7.90
C ALA A 168 -0.06 -10.30 -7.44
N ALA A 169 -0.77 -9.60 -8.33
CA ALA A 169 -2.06 -8.98 -8.04
C ALA A 169 -3.12 -9.96 -7.53
N ASP A 170 -3.13 -11.20 -8.03
CA ASP A 170 -4.10 -12.23 -7.65
C ASP A 170 -3.87 -12.71 -6.22
N LEU A 171 -2.60 -12.92 -5.84
CA LEU A 171 -2.21 -13.29 -4.48
C LEU A 171 -2.54 -12.19 -3.47
N LEU A 172 -2.48 -10.93 -3.92
CA LEU A 172 -2.73 -9.76 -3.08
C LEU A 172 -4.22 -9.40 -2.97
N ARG A 173 -5.12 -10.09 -3.68
CA ARG A 173 -6.54 -9.73 -3.76
C ARG A 173 -7.24 -9.70 -2.39
N SER A 174 -6.95 -10.65 -1.51
CA SER A 174 -7.54 -10.73 -0.16
C SER A 174 -7.02 -9.66 0.80
N TYR A 175 -5.90 -9.00 0.46
CA TYR A 175 -5.30 -7.93 1.26
C TYR A 175 -5.75 -6.54 0.80
N ARG A 176 -6.58 -6.47 -0.25
CA ARG A 176 -7.25 -5.23 -0.65
C ARG A 176 -8.48 -5.02 0.21
N ARG A 177 -8.76 -3.77 0.55
CA ARG A 177 -10.09 -3.38 1.02
C ARG A 177 -10.90 -2.91 -0.18
N VAL A 178 -12.13 -3.42 -0.28
CA VAL A 178 -13.12 -3.08 -1.31
C VAL A 178 -13.99 -1.96 -0.78
#